data_AF-A0A9E4N7C1-F1
#
_entry.id   AF-A0A9E4N7C1-F1
#
_cell.length_a   1.000
_cell.length_b   1.000
_cell.length_c   1.000
_cell.angle_alpha   90.00
_cell.angle_beta   90.00
_cell.angle_gamma   90.00
#
_symmetry.space_group_name_H-M   'P 1'
#
loop_
_entity.id
_entity.type
_entity.pdbx_description
1 polymer ?
#
loop_
_entity_poly.entity_id
_entity_poly.type
_entity_poly.pdbx_seq_one_letter_code
_entity_poly.pdbx_strand_id
1 'polypeptide(L)'
;MEYGPREITTPFRPIPLEVPEGMKPNEFFNSTENLNDLVHNNGLLMNPENLLLYRKALGHSTEFDTSIIYNTSKVILNPLGRPVRRTQVPQDVRHVWNRMNQIIIEYMLEAYPDPAEHLLLAGEASLDATWPLTSPGVPSIRMLHNHFISFPMAQLRQAEMADPKNPNLSDGGQHSLFQAYMRDVYREFFDSALELKVLKPISSDESGIKLTGYPQG
;
A
#
# COMPACT_ATOMS: atom_id res chain seq x y z
N MET A 1 0.98 12.77 27.94
CA MET A 1 0.80 11.47 27.26
C MET A 1 1.85 11.44 26.16
N GLU A 2 2.73 10.45 26.17
CA GLU A 2 3.80 10.35 25.18
C GLU A 2 3.21 9.80 23.87
N TYR A 3 3.46 10.49 22.76
CA TYR A 3 2.93 10.15 21.45
C TYR A 3 4.02 9.44 20.63
N GLY A 4 3.68 8.34 19.98
CA GLY A 4 4.59 7.61 19.11
C GLY A 4 4.04 6.26 18.67
N PRO A 5 4.78 5.54 17.81
CA PRO A 5 4.39 4.22 17.32
C PRO A 5 4.24 3.22 18.46
N ARG A 6 3.26 2.33 18.32
CA ARG A 6 2.94 1.29 19.30
C ARG A 6 3.35 -0.07 18.76
N GLU A 7 3.90 -0.92 19.63
CA GLU A 7 4.31 -2.27 19.27
C GLU A 7 3.20 -3.27 19.59
N ILE A 8 2.83 -4.08 18.59
CA ILE A 8 1.87 -5.16 18.74
C ILE A 8 2.56 -6.47 18.38
N THR A 9 2.56 -7.41 19.31
CA THR A 9 3.05 -8.76 19.04
C THR A 9 1.90 -9.63 18.54
N THR A 10 2.00 -10.10 17.29
CA THR A 10 1.11 -11.13 16.75
C THR A 10 1.82 -12.49 16.81
N PRO A 11 1.12 -13.59 17.17
CA PRO A 11 1.74 -14.91 17.17
C PRO A 11 2.22 -15.28 15.76
N PHE A 12 3.50 -15.63 15.65
CA PHE A 12 4.05 -16.15 14.41
C PHE A 12 3.51 -17.55 14.15
N ARG A 13 2.83 -17.75 13.02
CA ARG A 13 2.54 -19.08 12.49
C ARG A 13 3.65 -19.46 11.51
N PRO A 14 4.47 -20.48 11.79
CA PRO A 14 5.51 -20.91 10.87
C PRO A 14 4.91 -21.27 9.51
N ILE A 15 5.48 -20.70 8.45
CA ILE A 15 5.18 -21.10 7.08
C ILE A 15 5.89 -22.45 6.87
N PRO A 16 5.19 -23.51 6.45
CA PRO A 16 5.76 -24.87 6.36
C PRO A 16 6.63 -25.03 5.10
N LEU A 17 7.46 -24.04 4.80
CA LEU A 17 8.37 -24.01 3.67
C LEU A 17 9.80 -23.85 4.16
N GLU A 18 10.69 -24.67 3.61
CA GLU A 18 12.13 -24.51 3.81
C GLU A 18 12.68 -23.56 2.75
N VAL A 19 13.42 -22.55 3.20
CA VAL A 19 14.16 -21.66 2.30
C VAL A 19 15.33 -22.46 1.72
N PRO A 20 15.43 -22.61 0.38
CA PRO A 20 16.52 -23.38 -0.23
C PRO A 20 17.90 -22.82 0.13
N GLU A 21 18.90 -23.71 0.21
CA GLU A 21 20.28 -23.31 0.48
C GLU A 21 20.77 -22.28 -0.57
N GLY A 22 21.36 -21.19 -0.08
CA GLY A 22 21.86 -20.09 -0.92
C GLY A 22 20.83 -19.04 -1.33
N MET A 23 19.54 -19.22 -1.01
CA MET A 23 18.49 -18.23 -1.23
C MET A 23 18.21 -17.41 0.04
N LYS A 24 18.00 -16.10 -0.10
CA LYS A 24 17.60 -15.29 1.05
C LYS A 24 16.10 -15.48 1.36
N PRO A 25 15.67 -15.43 2.64
CA PRO A 25 14.26 -15.60 3.00
C PRO A 25 13.32 -14.62 2.27
N ASN A 26 13.72 -13.37 2.14
CA ASN A 26 12.96 -12.37 1.38
C ASN A 26 12.84 -12.75 -0.10
N GLU A 27 13.87 -13.29 -0.76
CA GLU A 27 13.77 -13.73 -2.15
C GLU A 27 12.80 -14.91 -2.29
N PHE A 28 12.85 -15.85 -1.34
CA PHE A 28 12.00 -17.02 -1.32
C PHE A 28 10.53 -16.71 -1.03
N PHE A 29 10.23 -15.91 0.00
CA PHE A 29 8.84 -15.55 0.30
C PHE A 29 8.24 -14.59 -0.73
N ASN A 30 9.05 -14.09 -1.65
CA ASN A 30 8.64 -13.30 -2.80
C ASN A 30 8.80 -14.06 -4.14
N SER A 31 8.65 -15.38 -4.07
CA SER A 31 8.73 -16.28 -5.23
C SER A 31 7.35 -16.79 -5.67
N THR A 32 7.32 -17.46 -6.82
CA THR A 32 6.13 -18.16 -7.31
C THR A 32 5.76 -19.33 -6.40
N GLU A 33 6.75 -19.94 -5.76
CA GLU A 33 6.63 -21.05 -4.84
C GLU A 33 5.85 -20.63 -3.59
N ASN A 34 6.18 -19.47 -3.00
CA ASN A 34 5.40 -18.94 -1.88
C ASN A 34 3.96 -18.60 -2.29
N LEU A 35 3.75 -18.06 -3.50
CA LEU A 35 2.39 -17.78 -3.95
C LEU A 35 1.58 -19.05 -4.19
N ASN A 36 2.21 -20.12 -4.68
CA ASN A 36 1.56 -21.43 -4.77
C ASN A 36 1.22 -21.96 -3.38
N ASP A 37 2.12 -21.85 -2.41
CA ASP A 37 1.82 -22.23 -1.02
C ASP A 37 0.64 -21.42 -0.46
N LEU A 38 0.64 -20.10 -0.66
CA LEU A 38 -0.46 -19.23 -0.26
C LEU A 38 -1.79 -19.68 -0.85
N VAL A 39 -1.85 -20.05 -2.13
CA VAL A 39 -3.07 -20.56 -2.76
C VAL A 39 -3.59 -21.83 -2.07
N HIS A 40 -2.73 -22.75 -1.67
CA HIS A 40 -3.13 -24.06 -1.14
C HIS A 40 -3.35 -24.08 0.38
N ASN A 41 -2.54 -23.34 1.14
CA ASN A 41 -2.52 -23.42 2.61
C ASN A 41 -3.24 -22.24 3.29
N ASN A 42 -3.30 -21.08 2.62
CA ASN A 42 -3.82 -19.84 3.18
C ASN A 42 -4.93 -19.20 2.34
N GLY A 43 -5.18 -19.74 1.15
CA GLY A 43 -6.15 -19.26 0.18
C GLY A 43 -7.56 -19.48 0.70
N LEU A 44 -8.35 -18.41 0.69
CA LEU A 44 -9.77 -18.45 1.03
C LEU A 44 -10.62 -18.52 -0.24
N LEU A 45 -10.21 -17.80 -1.28
CA LEU A 45 -10.91 -17.77 -2.57
C LEU A 45 -9.92 -17.45 -3.68
N MET A 46 -9.98 -18.22 -4.77
CA MET A 46 -9.31 -17.90 -6.03
C MET A 46 -10.36 -17.88 -7.14
N ASN A 47 -10.24 -16.93 -8.06
CA ASN A 47 -11.17 -16.79 -9.19
C ASN A 47 -10.46 -16.92 -10.56
N PRO A 48 -11.22 -17.04 -11.66
CA PRO A 48 -10.66 -17.13 -13.01
C PRO A 48 -9.81 -15.93 -13.43
N GLU A 49 -10.02 -14.75 -12.83
CA GLU A 49 -9.24 -13.53 -13.04
C GLU A 49 -7.87 -13.56 -12.33
N ASN A 50 -7.50 -14.69 -11.71
CA ASN A 50 -6.29 -14.89 -10.92
C ASN A 50 -6.21 -13.98 -9.68
N LEU A 51 -7.33 -13.51 -9.15
CA LEU A 51 -7.35 -12.82 -7.86
C LEU A 51 -7.44 -13.86 -6.75
N LEU A 52 -6.54 -13.76 -5.78
CA LEU A 52 -6.48 -14.61 -4.60
C LEU A 52 -6.81 -13.76 -3.38
N LEU A 53 -7.91 -14.11 -2.70
CA LEU A 53 -8.17 -13.70 -1.32
C LEU A 53 -7.51 -14.72 -0.39
N TYR A 54 -6.66 -14.28 0.50
CA TYR A 54 -5.92 -15.16 1.40
C TYR A 54 -5.75 -14.55 2.78
N ARG A 55 -5.66 -15.43 3.79
CA ARG A 55 -5.25 -15.05 5.14
C ARG A 55 -3.73 -14.93 5.20
N LYS A 56 -3.21 -13.83 5.75
CA LYS A 56 -1.75 -13.71 5.92
C LYS A 56 -1.22 -14.72 6.93
N ALA A 57 -0.11 -15.35 6.60
CA ALA A 57 0.65 -16.17 7.55
C ALA A 57 1.32 -15.30 8.62
N LEU A 58 1.83 -14.12 8.21
CA LEU A 58 2.31 -13.05 9.06
C LEU A 58 1.22 -11.99 9.21
N GLY A 59 0.42 -12.12 10.26
CA GLY A 59 -0.67 -11.18 10.58
C GLY A 59 -0.16 -9.91 11.24
N HIS A 60 -0.77 -8.78 10.90
CA HIS A 60 -0.61 -7.48 11.53
C HIS A 60 -1.59 -7.31 12.69
N SER A 61 -2.73 -8.01 12.61
CA SER A 61 -3.74 -8.06 13.66
C SER A 61 -4.10 -9.51 13.99
N THR A 62 -4.53 -9.73 15.23
CA THR A 62 -5.09 -11.00 15.69
C THR A 62 -6.60 -11.12 15.46
N GLU A 63 -7.28 -10.01 15.15
CA GLU A 63 -8.75 -9.95 15.01
C GLU A 63 -9.19 -10.28 13.58
N PHE A 64 -8.75 -9.47 12.61
CA PHE A 64 -9.00 -9.68 11.19
C PHE A 64 -7.84 -9.16 10.36
N ASP A 65 -7.25 -10.00 9.50
CA ASP A 65 -6.20 -9.64 8.57
C ASP A 65 -6.24 -10.56 7.34
N THR A 66 -6.63 -9.97 6.21
CA THR A 66 -6.71 -10.66 4.93
C THR A 66 -6.19 -9.75 3.81
N SER A 67 -5.93 -10.34 2.66
CA SER A 67 -5.49 -9.60 1.48
C SER A 67 -6.03 -10.17 0.21
N ILE A 68 -6.23 -9.30 -0.77
CA ILE A 68 -6.46 -9.69 -2.16
C ILE A 68 -5.17 -9.41 -2.92
N ILE A 69 -4.61 -10.42 -3.56
CA ILE A 69 -3.46 -10.30 -4.46
C ILE A 69 -3.84 -10.73 -5.87
N TYR A 70 -3.41 -9.97 -6.87
CA TYR A 70 -3.54 -10.40 -8.26
C TYR A 70 -2.36 -11.31 -8.62
N ASN A 71 -2.64 -12.59 -8.80
CA ASN A 71 -1.67 -13.63 -9.15
C ASN A 71 -1.17 -13.51 -10.60
N THR A 72 -0.10 -12.74 -10.78
CA THR A 72 0.64 -12.56 -12.02
C THR A 72 1.89 -13.45 -12.12
N SER A 73 2.07 -14.46 -11.26
CA SER A 73 3.28 -15.30 -11.28
C SER A 73 3.53 -15.99 -12.63
N LYS A 74 2.45 -16.21 -13.39
CA LYS A 74 2.49 -16.82 -14.73
C LYS A 74 2.13 -15.83 -15.85
N VAL A 75 2.05 -14.53 -15.56
CA VAL A 75 1.60 -13.50 -16.51
C VAL A 75 2.48 -12.27 -16.42
N ILE A 76 3.01 -11.82 -17.56
CA ILE A 76 3.81 -10.60 -17.63
C ILE A 76 2.88 -9.40 -17.82
N LEU A 77 2.66 -8.60 -16.77
CA LEU A 77 1.87 -7.36 -16.87
C LEU A 77 2.67 -6.19 -17.48
N ASN A 78 3.98 -6.20 -17.30
CA ASN A 78 4.86 -5.18 -17.88
C ASN A 78 6.13 -5.84 -18.43
N PRO A 79 6.27 -5.99 -19.77
CA PRO A 79 7.40 -6.68 -20.38
C PRO A 79 8.74 -5.96 -20.14
N LEU A 80 8.71 -4.70 -19.72
CA LEU A 80 9.90 -3.93 -19.35
C LEU A 80 10.26 -4.04 -17.86
N GLY A 81 9.57 -4.90 -17.11
CA GLY A 81 9.81 -5.14 -15.69
C GLY A 81 9.51 -3.93 -14.78
N ARG A 82 8.87 -2.87 -15.30
CA ARG A 82 8.56 -1.65 -14.51
C ARG A 82 7.47 -1.92 -13.47
N PRO A 83 7.38 -1.12 -12.38
CA PRO A 83 6.27 -1.23 -11.43
C PRO A 83 4.94 -1.12 -12.18
N VAL A 84 4.04 -2.07 -11.90
CA VAL A 84 2.77 -2.16 -12.60
C VAL A 84 1.80 -1.16 -11.98
N ARG A 85 1.13 -0.37 -12.82
CA ARG A 85 0.09 0.58 -12.40
C ARG A 85 -1.29 -0.04 -12.54
N ARG A 86 -2.27 0.42 -11.76
CA ARG A 86 -3.69 0.04 -11.93
C ARG A 86 -4.23 0.22 -13.35
N THR A 87 -3.69 1.18 -14.11
CA THR A 87 -4.07 1.40 -15.52
C THR A 87 -3.63 0.28 -16.46
N GLN A 88 -2.70 -0.57 -16.03
CA GLN A 88 -2.18 -1.70 -16.78
C GLN A 88 -2.88 -3.03 -16.40
N VAL A 89 -3.78 -3.00 -15.41
CA VAL A 89 -4.60 -4.16 -15.04
C VAL A 89 -5.71 -4.33 -16.09
N PRO A 90 -5.91 -5.55 -16.65
CA PRO A 90 -7.00 -5.81 -17.58
C PRO A 90 -8.35 -5.38 -17.02
N GLN A 91 -9.25 -4.91 -17.89
CA GLN A 91 -10.54 -4.33 -17.47
C GLN A 91 -11.38 -5.31 -16.63
N ASP A 92 -11.45 -6.56 -17.05
CA ASP A 92 -12.25 -7.59 -16.36
C ASP A 92 -11.68 -7.92 -14.98
N VAL A 93 -10.35 -8.07 -14.89
CA VAL A 93 -9.64 -8.24 -13.62
C VAL A 93 -9.92 -7.06 -12.69
N ARG A 94 -9.81 -5.83 -13.20
CA ARG A 94 -10.08 -4.61 -12.41
C ARG A 94 -11.53 -4.56 -11.92
N HIS A 95 -12.49 -4.98 -12.74
CA HIS A 95 -13.91 -5.00 -12.36
C HIS A 95 -14.15 -5.97 -11.19
N VAL A 96 -13.67 -7.21 -11.31
CA VAL A 96 -13.82 -8.23 -10.28
C VAL A 96 -13.04 -7.84 -9.01
N TRP A 97 -11.84 -7.29 -9.16
CA TRP A 97 -11.04 -6.77 -8.05
C TRP A 97 -11.82 -5.73 -7.25
N ASN A 98 -12.36 -4.71 -7.92
CA ASN A 98 -13.13 -3.65 -7.27
C ASN A 98 -14.34 -4.22 -6.54
N ARG A 99 -15.01 -5.22 -7.12
CA ARG A 99 -16.15 -5.88 -6.47
C ARG A 99 -15.74 -6.65 -5.22
N MET A 100 -14.64 -7.40 -5.27
CA MET A 100 -14.11 -8.10 -4.10
C MET A 100 -13.73 -7.12 -2.98
N ASN A 101 -13.12 -5.98 -3.33
CA ASN A 101 -12.77 -4.92 -2.37
C ASN A 101 -14.00 -4.34 -1.68
N GLN A 102 -15.02 -4.00 -2.48
CA GLN A 102 -16.28 -3.50 -1.96
C GLN A 102 -16.88 -4.49 -0.96
N ILE A 103 -16.97 -5.78 -1.32
CA ILE A 103 -17.56 -6.81 -0.45
C ILE A 103 -16.81 -6.93 0.88
N ILE A 104 -15.47 -6.94 0.86
CA ILE A 104 -14.68 -7.05 2.09
C ILE A 104 -14.84 -5.79 2.95
N ILE A 105 -14.82 -4.60 2.35
CA ILE A 105 -15.01 -3.34 3.09
C ILE A 105 -16.42 -3.30 3.70
N GLU A 106 -17.46 -3.68 2.94
CA GLU A 106 -18.83 -3.78 3.45
C GLU A 106 -18.91 -4.75 4.64
N TYR A 107 -18.32 -5.94 4.52
CA TYR A 107 -18.23 -6.89 5.62
C TYR A 107 -17.51 -6.31 6.84
N MET A 108 -16.37 -5.65 6.66
CA MET A 108 -15.63 -5.07 7.78
C MET A 108 -16.43 -3.98 8.49
N LEU A 109 -17.18 -3.15 7.74
CA LEU A 109 -18.03 -2.11 8.32
C LEU A 109 -19.24 -2.70 9.06
N GLU A 110 -19.77 -3.83 8.59
CA GLU A 110 -20.85 -4.55 9.26
C GLU A 110 -20.36 -5.26 10.54
N ALA A 111 -19.22 -5.95 10.46
CA ALA A 111 -18.67 -6.73 11.57
C ALA A 111 -18.00 -5.85 12.64
N TYR A 112 -17.42 -4.71 12.25
CA TYR A 112 -16.68 -3.79 13.11
C TYR A 112 -17.20 -2.34 12.96
N PRO A 113 -18.46 -2.07 13.33
CA PRO A 113 -19.12 -0.80 13.01
C PRO A 113 -18.67 0.38 13.88
N ASP A 114 -18.12 0.12 15.08
CA ASP A 114 -17.78 1.15 16.04
C ASP A 114 -16.29 1.56 15.95
N PRO A 115 -15.99 2.79 15.46
CA PRO A 115 -14.62 3.27 15.37
C PRO A 115 -13.97 3.57 16.73
N ALA A 116 -14.75 3.64 17.83
CA ALA A 116 -14.19 3.76 19.18
C ALA A 116 -13.57 2.44 19.66
N GLU A 117 -14.04 1.31 19.12
CA GLU A 117 -13.63 -0.04 19.46
C GLU A 117 -12.68 -0.65 18.43
N HIS A 118 -12.82 -0.32 17.13
CA HIS A 118 -12.01 -0.89 16.06
C HIS A 118 -11.43 0.16 15.11
N LEU A 119 -10.14 0.05 14.82
CA LEU A 119 -9.50 0.77 13.72
C LEU A 119 -9.45 -0.13 12.48
N LEU A 120 -10.11 0.29 11.42
CA LEU A 120 -10.09 -0.41 10.14
C LEU A 120 -9.06 0.21 9.21
N LEU A 121 -8.16 -0.61 8.66
CA LEU A 121 -7.23 -0.25 7.60
C LEU A 121 -7.55 -1.04 6.33
N ALA A 122 -7.77 -0.32 5.25
CA ALA A 122 -7.90 -0.88 3.91
C ALA A 122 -7.06 -0.04 2.95
N GLY A 123 -6.19 -0.69 2.17
CA GLY A 123 -5.29 0.04 1.29
C GLY A 123 -4.44 -0.87 0.42
N GLU A 124 -3.94 -0.30 -0.66
CA GLU A 124 -2.93 -0.96 -1.49
C GLU A 124 -1.60 -0.94 -0.76
N ALA A 125 -0.92 -2.08 -0.70
CA ALA A 125 0.51 -2.05 -0.45
C ALA A 125 1.26 -2.32 -1.74
N SER A 126 2.26 -1.48 -1.94
CA SER A 126 3.28 -1.66 -2.94
C SER A 126 4.58 -1.71 -2.16
N LEU A 127 5.35 -2.80 -2.30
CA LEU A 127 6.63 -2.86 -1.63
C LEU A 127 7.59 -1.82 -2.22
N ASP A 128 8.44 -1.32 -1.35
CA ASP A 128 9.27 -0.13 -1.45
C ASP A 128 9.93 0.08 -2.83
N ALA A 129 9.86 1.30 -3.34
CA ALA A 129 10.49 1.73 -4.59
C ALA A 129 12.03 1.66 -4.53
N THR A 130 12.60 1.37 -3.35
CA THR A 130 14.04 1.22 -3.10
C THR A 130 14.60 -0.16 -3.48
N TRP A 131 13.77 -1.17 -3.78
CA TRP A 131 14.28 -2.50 -4.12
C TRP A 131 14.83 -2.55 -5.56
N PRO A 132 16.10 -2.99 -5.78
CA PRO A 132 16.68 -3.00 -7.11
C PRO A 132 15.93 -3.95 -8.04
N LEU A 133 15.50 -3.41 -9.20
CA LEU A 133 14.87 -4.13 -10.32
C LEU A 133 15.60 -5.42 -10.74
N THR A 134 16.90 -5.47 -10.50
CA THR A 134 17.82 -6.54 -10.91
C THR A 134 18.05 -7.60 -9.83
N SER A 135 17.47 -7.46 -8.64
CA SER A 135 17.65 -8.47 -7.59
C SER A 135 16.84 -9.73 -7.91
N PRO A 136 17.41 -10.94 -7.73
CA PRO A 136 16.65 -12.19 -7.75
C PRO A 136 15.47 -12.13 -6.75
N GLY A 137 14.34 -12.79 -7.03
CA GLY A 137 13.18 -12.81 -6.12
C GLY A 137 12.27 -11.57 -6.12
N VAL A 138 12.54 -10.57 -6.97
CA VAL A 138 11.69 -9.37 -7.17
C VAL A 138 10.40 -9.56 -7.99
N PRO A 139 10.10 -10.69 -8.70
CA PRO A 139 8.88 -10.77 -9.50
C PRO A 139 7.57 -10.72 -8.69
N SER A 140 7.52 -11.26 -7.46
CA SER A 140 6.23 -11.53 -6.81
C SER A 140 5.68 -10.42 -5.91
N ILE A 141 6.42 -9.34 -5.63
CA ILE A 141 5.90 -8.20 -4.81
C ILE A 141 5.55 -6.97 -5.61
N ARG A 142 5.81 -6.99 -6.91
CA ARG A 142 5.17 -6.07 -7.87
C ARG A 142 3.74 -6.49 -8.20
N MET A 143 3.25 -7.51 -7.50
CA MET A 143 1.89 -7.98 -7.59
C MET A 143 1.07 -7.00 -6.78
N LEU A 144 0.25 -6.23 -7.51
CA LEU A 144 -0.73 -5.35 -6.92
C LEU A 144 -1.51 -6.16 -5.86
N HIS A 145 -1.67 -5.61 -4.67
CA HIS A 145 -2.45 -6.25 -3.62
C HIS A 145 -2.99 -5.22 -2.64
N ASN A 146 -4.16 -5.54 -2.08
CA ASN A 146 -4.81 -4.72 -1.08
C ASN A 146 -4.87 -5.48 0.25
N HIS A 147 -4.59 -4.76 1.31
CA HIS A 147 -4.69 -5.22 2.70
C HIS A 147 -6.02 -4.79 3.29
N PHE A 148 -6.56 -5.64 4.16
CA PHE A 148 -7.78 -5.40 4.91
C PHE A 148 -7.57 -5.90 6.34
N ILE A 149 -7.53 -4.97 7.28
CA ILE A 149 -7.09 -5.25 8.65
C ILE A 149 -8.02 -4.53 9.63
N SER A 150 -8.43 -5.22 10.68
CA SER A 150 -9.13 -4.62 11.82
C SER A 150 -8.25 -4.70 13.06
N PHE A 151 -8.05 -3.60 13.77
CA PHE A 151 -7.30 -3.55 15.03
C PHE A 151 -8.24 -3.23 16.19
N PRO A 152 -8.25 -4.03 17.27
CA PRO A 152 -8.93 -3.67 18.50
C PRO A 152 -8.27 -2.43 19.14
N MET A 153 -9.04 -1.35 19.32
CA MET A 153 -8.56 -0.11 19.93
C MET A 153 -8.07 -0.32 21.37
N ALA A 154 -8.65 -1.26 22.10
CA ALA A 154 -8.19 -1.63 23.43
C ALA A 154 -6.74 -2.14 23.43
N GLN A 155 -6.39 -3.00 22.45
CA GLN A 155 -5.03 -3.50 22.29
C GLN A 155 -4.07 -2.37 21.92
N LEU A 156 -4.46 -1.49 20.98
CA LEU A 156 -3.64 -0.34 20.58
C LEU A 156 -3.35 0.63 21.74
N ARG A 157 -4.33 0.85 22.61
CA ARG A 157 -4.19 1.72 23.79
C ARG A 157 -3.28 1.12 24.86
N GLN A 158 -3.26 -0.20 24.99
CA GLN A 158 -2.47 -0.94 25.97
C GLN A 158 -1.06 -1.30 25.47
N ALA A 159 -0.84 -1.28 24.16
CA ALA A 159 0.44 -1.57 23.53
C ALA A 159 1.56 -0.65 24.02
N GLU A 160 2.74 -1.24 24.22
CA GLU A 160 3.94 -0.51 24.60
C GLU A 160 4.39 0.42 23.48
N MET A 161 5.10 1.49 23.84
CA MET A 161 5.77 2.35 22.85
C MET A 161 6.85 1.53 22.17
N ALA A 162 6.87 1.54 20.84
CA ALA A 162 7.93 0.87 20.10
C ALA A 162 9.28 1.55 20.36
N ASP A 163 10.37 0.79 20.36
CA ASP A 163 11.72 1.34 20.58
C ASP A 163 12.07 2.36 19.49
N PRO A 164 12.23 3.66 19.81
CA PRO A 164 12.54 4.69 18.80
C PRO A 164 13.89 4.50 18.11
N LYS A 165 14.75 3.61 18.63
CA LYS A 165 16.03 3.24 18.02
C LYS A 165 15.95 1.98 17.17
N ASN A 166 14.79 1.32 17.08
CA ASN A 166 14.62 0.13 16.27
C ASN A 166 14.84 0.50 14.79
N PRO A 167 15.88 -0.05 14.14
CA PRO A 167 16.23 0.31 12.76
C PRO A 167 15.15 -0.11 11.75
N ASN A 168 14.19 -0.95 12.14
CA ASN A 168 13.09 -1.41 11.30
C ASN A 168 11.83 -0.53 11.43
N LEU A 169 11.78 0.42 12.38
CA LEU A 169 10.72 1.41 12.42
C LEU A 169 10.97 2.46 11.34
N SER A 170 10.51 2.19 10.12
CA SER A 170 10.42 3.18 9.06
C SER A 170 9.16 4.02 9.25
N ASP A 171 9.31 5.31 9.51
CA ASP A 171 8.25 6.30 9.68
C ASP A 171 7.48 6.67 8.38
N GLY A 172 7.38 5.73 7.43
CA GLY A 172 6.68 5.95 6.16
C GLY A 172 7.25 7.08 5.30
N GLY A 173 8.43 7.61 5.63
CA GLY A 173 9.09 8.63 4.81
C GLY A 173 9.78 9.76 5.58
N GLN A 174 9.50 9.98 6.87
CA GLN A 174 10.09 11.11 7.61
C GLN A 174 11.59 10.98 7.88
N HIS A 175 12.16 9.79 7.67
CA HIS A 175 13.59 9.52 7.59
C HIS A 175 14.02 8.93 6.23
N SER A 176 13.17 9.01 5.20
CA SER A 176 13.57 8.62 3.86
C SER A 176 14.52 9.66 3.25
N LEU A 177 15.57 9.17 2.59
CA LEU A 177 16.48 10.00 1.80
C LEU A 177 15.70 10.88 0.80
N PHE A 178 14.58 10.36 0.28
CA PHE A 178 13.70 11.05 -0.66
C PHE A 178 13.01 12.28 -0.05
N GLN A 179 12.42 12.17 1.15
CA GLN A 179 11.81 13.32 1.84
C GLN A 179 12.85 14.41 2.17
N ALA A 180 14.05 14.01 2.58
CA ALA A 180 15.12 14.94 2.93
C ALA A 180 15.46 15.91 1.79
N TYR A 181 15.39 15.44 0.54
CA TYR A 181 15.68 16.25 -0.66
C TYR A 181 14.44 16.78 -1.37
N MET A 182 13.24 16.30 -1.03
CA MET A 182 12.04 16.62 -1.79
C MET A 182 11.73 18.12 -1.81
N ARG A 183 11.94 18.81 -0.68
CA ARG A 183 11.80 20.27 -0.61
C ARG A 183 12.69 20.98 -1.64
N ASP A 184 13.93 20.53 -1.78
CA ASP A 184 14.91 21.17 -2.63
C ASP A 184 14.66 20.84 -4.11
N VAL A 185 14.23 19.60 -4.41
CA VAL A 185 13.79 19.18 -5.76
C VAL A 185 12.59 20.00 -6.25
N TYR A 186 11.57 20.18 -5.41
CA TYR A 186 10.40 20.99 -5.80
C TYR A 186 10.78 22.46 -5.99
N ARG A 187 11.65 23.01 -5.13
CA ARG A 187 12.18 24.37 -5.31
C ARG A 187 12.91 24.51 -6.63
N GLU A 188 13.85 23.63 -6.94
CA GLU A 188 14.61 23.68 -8.20
C GLU A 188 13.69 23.51 -9.42
N PHE A 189 12.67 22.65 -9.32
CA PHE A 189 11.65 22.51 -10.36
C PHE A 189 10.85 23.82 -10.57
N PHE A 190 10.41 24.48 -9.50
CA PHE A 190 9.69 25.75 -9.60
C PHE A 190 10.58 26.90 -10.10
N ASP A 191 11.83 26.96 -9.63
CA ASP A 191 12.74 28.06 -9.90
C ASP A 191 13.41 27.94 -11.28
N SER A 192 13.74 26.72 -11.71
CA SER A 192 14.58 26.48 -12.89
C SER A 192 13.86 25.78 -14.04
N ALA A 193 12.88 24.91 -13.75
CA ALA A 193 12.23 24.11 -14.79
C ALA A 193 10.90 24.70 -15.28
N LEU A 194 10.16 25.39 -14.41
CA LEU A 194 8.83 25.91 -14.75
C LEU A 194 8.84 27.34 -15.30
N GLU A 195 9.98 28.04 -15.35
CA GLU A 195 10.11 29.46 -15.79
C GLU A 195 8.91 30.32 -15.36
N LEU A 196 8.47 30.19 -14.09
CA LEU A 196 7.27 30.85 -13.64
C LEU A 196 7.50 32.37 -13.65
N LYS A 197 6.88 33.05 -14.61
CA LYS A 197 6.73 34.50 -14.58
C LYS A 197 5.75 34.83 -13.46
N VAL A 198 6.28 35.03 -12.25
CA VAL A 198 5.50 35.44 -11.08
C VAL A 198 4.72 36.70 -11.45
N LEU A 199 3.41 36.55 -11.63
CA LEU A 199 2.51 37.67 -11.89
C LEU A 199 2.43 38.50 -10.62
N LYS A 200 2.88 39.75 -10.70
CA LYS A 200 2.72 40.71 -9.60
C LYS A 200 1.26 41.19 -9.59
N PRO A 201 0.66 41.38 -8.40
CA PRO A 201 -0.65 42.04 -8.31
C PRO A 201 -0.57 43.43 -8.97
N ILE A 202 -1.50 43.74 -9.88
CA ILE A 202 -1.71 45.13 -10.32
C ILE A 202 -2.34 45.89 -9.16
N SER A 203 -1.75 47.03 -8.77
CA SER A 203 -2.34 47.95 -7.80
C SER A 203 -2.87 49.18 -8.51
N SER A 204 -4.19 49.24 -8.72
CA SER A 204 -5.01 50.47 -8.81
C SER A 204 -6.41 50.10 -9.33
N ASP A 205 -7.29 51.10 -9.28
CA ASP A 205 -8.71 51.09 -9.69
C ASP A 205 -9.00 50.52 -11.10
N GLU A 206 -7.96 50.26 -11.92
CA GLU A 206 -8.04 49.62 -13.23
C GLU A 206 -8.22 48.09 -13.16
N SER A 207 -8.03 47.48 -11.98
CA SER A 207 -8.21 46.03 -11.76
C SER A 207 -9.66 45.59 -11.52
N GLY A 208 -10.61 46.54 -11.53
CA GLY A 208 -12.02 46.25 -11.30
C GLY A 208 -12.69 45.60 -12.51
N ILE A 209 -12.95 44.29 -12.44
CA ILE A 209 -13.93 43.65 -13.34
C ILE A 209 -15.32 44.16 -12.94
N LYS A 210 -15.88 45.10 -13.71
CA LYS A 210 -17.28 45.47 -13.56
C LYS A 210 -18.13 44.27 -13.97
N LEU A 211 -19.08 43.89 -13.11
CA LEU A 211 -20.13 42.91 -13.41
C LEU A 211 -20.92 43.39 -14.64
N THR A 212 -20.50 43.00 -15.83
CA THR A 212 -21.32 43.09 -17.03
C THR A 212 -22.29 41.92 -16.96
N GLY A 213 -23.53 42.23 -16.60
CA GLY A 213 -24.58 41.22 -16.49
C GLY A 213 -24.72 40.40 -17.78
N TYR A 214 -25.10 39.12 -17.57
CA TYR A 214 -25.64 38.09 -18.47
C TYR A 214 -24.71 36.94 -18.91
N PRO A 215 -25.26 35.74 -19.20
CA PRO A 215 -26.45 35.06 -18.66
C PRO A 215 -26.12 33.67 -18.07
N GLN A 216 -27.11 33.04 -17.42
CA GLN A 216 -27.07 31.62 -17.02
C GLN A 216 -26.74 30.69 -18.20
N GLY A 217 -25.85 29.73 -17.94
CA GLY A 217 -25.71 28.46 -18.64
C GLY A 217 -25.62 27.35 -17.60
#